data_AF-A0A154QJX6-F1
#
_entry.id   AF-A0A154QJX6-F1
#
_cell.length_a   1.000
_cell.length_b   1.000
_cell.length_c   1.000
_cell.angle_alpha   90.00
_cell.angle_beta   90.00
_cell.angle_gamma   90.00
#
_symmetry.space_group_name_H-M   'P 1'
#
loop_
_entity.id
_entity.type
_entity.pdbx_description
1 polymer ?
#
loop_
_entity_poly.entity_id
_entity_poly.type
_entity_poly.pdbx_seq_one_letter_code
_entity_poly.pdbx_strand_id
1 'polypeptide(L)' 'MLGLNSFSHWIVLLVLVLLVFGTGKLRNVGRDLGGAIADFRKGLKHGQPDETVPQAVRLDVDAEQRH' A
#
# COMPACT_ATOMS: atom_id res chain seq x y z
N MET A 1 12.25 -37.96 -2.95
CA MET A 1 10.84 -37.60 -3.23
C MET A 1 10.75 -36.10 -3.22
N LEU A 2 10.37 -35.50 -4.35
CA LEU A 2 10.56 -34.08 -4.64
C LEU A 2 9.76 -33.24 -3.64
N GLY A 3 10.47 -32.52 -2.77
CA GLY A 3 9.90 -31.70 -1.70
C GLY A 3 8.96 -30.64 -2.26
N LEU A 4 7.69 -30.76 -1.92
CA LEU A 4 6.57 -29.86 -2.23
C LEU A 4 6.68 -28.50 -1.52
N ASN A 5 7.88 -28.12 -1.10
CA ASN A 5 8.17 -26.98 -0.23
C ASN A 5 9.11 -25.98 -0.92
N SER A 6 9.53 -26.26 -2.17
CA SER A 6 10.52 -25.43 -2.85
C SER A 6 9.84 -24.21 -3.49
N PHE A 7 10.33 -23.03 -3.12
CA PHE A 7 9.88 -21.70 -3.57
C PHE A 7 9.70 -21.61 -5.10
N SER A 8 10.43 -22.44 -5.86
CA SER A 8 10.31 -22.58 -7.31
C SER A 8 8.89 -22.90 -7.79
N HIS A 9 8.10 -23.66 -7.04
CA HIS A 9 6.73 -24.00 -7.45
C HIS A 9 5.82 -22.77 -7.46
N TRP A 10 5.92 -21.92 -6.43
CA TRP A 10 5.14 -20.68 -6.33
C TRP A 10 5.47 -19.72 -7.47
N ILE A 11 6.74 -19.63 -7.88
CA ILE A 11 7.15 -18.81 -9.03
C ILE A 11 6.52 -19.32 -10.34
N VAL A 12 6.55 -20.63 -10.58
CA VAL A 12 5.95 -21.22 -11.79
C VAL A 12 4.44 -21.00 -11.84
N LEU A 13 3.74 -21.14 -10.71
CA LEU A 13 2.31 -20.84 -10.62
C LEU A 13 2.01 -19.37 -10.92
N LEU A 14 2.83 -18.45 -10.39
CA LEU A 14 2.67 -17.02 -10.58
C LEU A 14 2.80 -16.64 -12.07
N VAL A 15 3.81 -17.19 -12.74
CA VAL A 15 3.99 -17.03 -14.20
C VAL A 15 2.80 -17.60 -14.98
N LEU A 16 2.30 -18.77 -14.61
CA LEU A 16 1.15 -19.40 -15.27
C LEU A 16 -0.12 -18.54 -15.15
N VAL A 17 -0.40 -18.02 -13.95
CA VAL A 17 -1.53 -17.10 -13.72
C VAL A 17 -1.38 -15.84 -14.56
N LEU A 18 -0.18 -15.26 -14.62
CA LEU A 18 0.08 -14.08 -15.47
C LEU A 18 -0.14 -14.39 -16.96
N LEU A 19 0.21 -15.59 -17.44
CA LEU A 19 -0.05 -16.00 -18.83
C LEU A 19 -1.54 -16.18 -19.12
N VAL A 20 -2.28 -16.84 -18.22
CA VAL A 20 -3.73 -17.12 -18.39
C VAL A 20 -4.54 -15.83 -18.33
N PHE A 21 -4.26 -14.97 -17.35
CA PHE A 21 -5.00 -13.72 -17.17
C PHE A 21 -4.48 -12.57 -18.04
N GLY A 22 -3.23 -12.66 -18.50
CA GLY A 22 -2.52 -11.56 -19.17
C GLY A 22 -2.13 -10.43 -18.20
N THR A 23 -1.04 -9.72 -18.52
CA THR A 23 -0.54 -8.61 -17.69
C THR A 23 -1.45 -7.38 -17.72
N GLY A 24 -2.23 -7.18 -18.80
CA GLY A 24 -3.13 -6.04 -18.93
C GLY A 24 -4.31 -6.08 -17.95
N LYS A 25 -4.98 -7.23 -17.82
CA LYS A 25 -6.12 -7.41 -16.91
C LYS A 25 -5.67 -7.37 -15.46
N LEU A 26 -4.51 -7.98 -15.16
CA LEU A 26 -3.91 -7.98 -13.83
C LEU A 26 -3.47 -6.56 -13.40
N ARG A 27 -2.97 -5.73 -14.33
CA ARG A 27 -2.63 -4.33 -14.03
C ARG A 27 -3.86 -3.48 -13.74
N ASN A 28 -4.95 -3.66 -14.50
CA ASN A 28 -6.17 -2.89 -14.26
C ASN A 28 -6.80 -3.23 -12.90
N VAL A 29 -7.00 -4.52 -12.62
CA VAL A 29 -7.52 -5.00 -11.33
C VAL A 29 -6.55 -4.73 -10.18
N GLY A 30 -5.25 -4.89 -10.41
CA GLY A 30 -4.22 -4.60 -9.41
C GLY A 30 -4.13 -3.12 -9.03
N ARG A 31 -4.44 -2.19 -9.94
CA ARG A 31 -4.51 -0.76 -9.62
C ARG A 31 -5.69 -0.44 -8.72
N ASP A 32 -6.86 -1.02 -9.00
CA ASP A 32 -8.08 -0.77 -8.24
C ASP A 32 -7.97 -1.38 -6.83
N LEU A 33 -7.54 -2.64 -6.74
CA LEU A 33 -7.30 -3.32 -5.47
C LEU A 33 -6.11 -2.71 -4.71
N GLY A 34 -5.05 -2.32 -5.41
CA GLY A 34 -3.87 -1.70 -4.83
C GLY A 34 -4.17 -0.35 -4.18
N GLY A 35 -5.03 0.47 -4.80
CA GLY A 35 -5.50 1.73 -4.22
C GLY A 35 -6.25 1.52 -2.91
N ALA A 36 -7.23 0.61 -2.90
CA ALA A 36 -8.01 0.29 -1.70
C ALA A 36 -7.13 -0.25 -0.55
N ILE A 37 -6.18 -1.13 -0.86
CA ILE A 37 -5.24 -1.66 0.14
C ILE A 37 -4.27 -0.58 0.62
N ALA A 38 -3.84 0.34 -0.26
CA ALA A 38 -2.98 1.46 0.12
C ALA A 38 -3.67 2.40 1.10
N ASP A 39 -4.93 2.75 0.86
CA ASP A 39 -5.71 3.59 1.75
C ASP A 39 -6.05 2.88 3.07
N PHE A 40 -6.33 1.58 3.03
CA PHE A 40 -6.45 0.76 4.24
C PHE A 40 -5.17 0.77 5.08
N ARG A 41 -4.00 0.58 4.44
CA ARG A 41 -2.69 0.65 5.12
C ARG A 41 -2.41 2.04 5.69
N LYS A 42 -2.81 3.11 4.99
CA LYS A 42 -2.72 4.48 5.52
C LYS A 42 -3.60 4.63 6.75
N GLY A 43 -4.86 4.19 6.71
CA GLY A 43 -5.77 4.26 7.86
C GLY A 43 -5.24 3.53 9.09
N LEU A 44 -4.67 2.33 8.91
CA LEU A 44 -4.02 1.58 9.99
C LEU A 44 -2.80 2.31 10.58
N LYS A 45 -2.04 3.05 9.77
CA LYS A 45 -0.90 3.85 10.23
C LYS A 45 -1.31 5.15 10.92
N HIS A 46 -2.36 5.82 10.46
CA HIS A 46 -2.89 7.04 11.09
C HIS A 46 -3.69 6.74 12.38
N GLY A 47 -4.10 5.50 12.60
CA GLY A 47 -4.68 5.03 13.86
C GLY A 47 -3.64 4.78 14.97
N GLN A 48 -2.35 4.82 14.64
CA GLN A 48 -1.28 4.92 15.63
C GLN A 48 -1.03 6.41 15.86
N PRO A 49 -1.11 6.91 17.11
CA PRO A 49 -1.06 8.33 17.39
C PRO A 49 0.38 8.82 17.21
N ASP A 50 0.78 9.12 15.98
CA ASP A 50 1.88 10.05 15.73
C ASP A 50 1.78 10.73 14.36
N GLU A 51 1.78 12.06 14.43
CA GLU A 51 2.27 13.00 13.42
C GLU A 51 1.58 13.10 12.05
N THR A 52 0.34 13.57 12.03
CA THR A 52 -0.14 14.39 10.90
C THR A 52 -0.95 15.60 11.39
N VAL A 53 -0.31 16.51 12.11
CA VAL A 53 -0.82 17.87 12.24
C VAL A 53 -0.35 18.63 10.99
N PRO A 54 -1.25 19.13 10.12
CA PRO A 54 -0.86 20.01 9.03
C PRO A 54 -0.13 21.22 9.62
N GLN A 55 1.14 21.40 9.24
CA GLN A 55 2.01 22.50 9.70
C GLN A 55 1.51 23.91 9.33
N ALA A 56 0.34 24.03 8.70
CA ALA A 56 -0.31 25.30 8.38
C ALA A 56 -1.01 25.95 9.60
N VAL A 57 -1.30 25.21 10.68
CA VAL A 57 -2.01 25.72 11.88
C VAL A 57 -1.04 26.05 13.04
N ARG A 58 0.28 25.99 12.80
CA ARG A 58 1.29 26.37 13.79
C ARG A 58 1.90 27.74 13.54
N LEU A 59 1.69 28.33 12.37
CA LEU A 59 2.25 29.64 12.01
C LEU A 59 1.38 30.81 12.50
N ASP A 60 0.10 30.58 12.73
CA ASP A 60 -0.86 31.56 13.27
C ASP A 60 -0.79 31.68 14.80
N VAL A 61 -0.46 30.60 15.51
CA VAL A 61 -0.36 30.62 16.99
C VAL A 61 0.91 31.33 17.51
N ASP A 62 2.01 31.28 16.76
CA ASP A 62 3.30 31.91 17.16
C ASP A 62 3.34 33.43 16.87
N ALA A 63 2.49 33.91 15.97
CA ALA A 63 2.41 35.34 15.61
C ALA A 63 1.57 36.17 16.61
N GLU A 64 0.59 35.56 17.28
CA GLU A 64 -0.28 36.25 18.25
C GLU A 64 0.34 36.32 19.67
N GLN A 65 1.33 35.48 19.99
CA GLN A 65 2.02 35.50 21.29
C GLN A 65 3.22 36.47 21.36
N ARG A 66 3.45 37.29 20.31
CA ARG A 66 4.55 38.27 20.23
C ARG A 66 4.09 39.74 20.42
N HIS A 67 2.95 39.97 21.05
CA HIS A 67 2.46 41.31 21.45
C HIS A 67 2.25 41.43 22.95
#